data_AF-A0A7C5X6Z2-F1
#
_entry.id   AF-A0A7C5X6Z2-F1
#
_cell.length_a   1.000
_cell.length_b   1.000
_cell.length_c   1.000
_cell.angle_alpha   90.00
_cell.angle_beta   90.00
_cell.angle_gamma   90.00
#
_symmetry.space_group_name_H-M   'P 1'
#
loop_
_entity.id
_entity.type
_entity.pdbx_description
1 polymer ?
#
loop_
_entity_poly.entity_id
_entity_poly.type
_entity_poly.pdbx_seq_one_letter_code
_entity_poly.pdbx_strand_id
1 'polypeptide(L)' 'VFRYFSIQEVGTAAFLTRATGGIVGDKVIFLLPGSPNAVKTGMRIILAEVSHLLHLVKQ' A
#
# COMPACT_ATOMS: atom_id res chain seq x y z
N VAL A 1 -6.49 4.94 -1.35
CA VAL A 1 -6.23 4.46 0.02
C VAL A 1 -4.93 5.02 0.59
N PHE A 2 -3.75 4.70 0.05
CA PHE A 2 -2.46 5.16 0.61
C PHE A 2 -2.42 6.68 0.88
N ARG A 3 -2.72 7.50 -0.13
CA ARG A 3 -2.74 8.97 -0.01
C ARG A 3 -3.65 9.49 1.11
N TYR A 4 -4.79 8.84 1.36
CA TYR A 4 -5.72 9.24 2.42
C TYR A 4 -5.04 9.17 3.80
N PHE A 5 -4.32 8.09 4.09
CA PHE A 5 -3.55 7.97 5.32
C PHE A 5 -2.33 8.90 5.35
N SER A 6 -1.64 9.06 4.21
CA SER A 6 -0.47 9.96 4.14
C SER A 6 -0.82 11.44 4.31
N ILE A 7 -2.04 11.89 3.96
CA ILE A 7 -2.47 13.28 4.20
C ILE A 7 -2.38 13.61 5.70
N GLN A 8 -2.67 12.65 6.58
CA GLN A 8 -2.59 12.85 8.03
C GLN A 8 -1.14 12.97 8.55
N GLU A 9 -0.16 12.47 7.79
CA GLU A 9 1.25 12.46 8.20
C GLU A 9 2.05 13.60 7.56
N VAL A 10 1.81 13.88 6.27
CA VAL A 10 2.63 14.82 5.47
C VAL A 10 1.80 15.90 4.75
N GLY A 11 0.50 15.99 5.02
CA GLY A 11 -0.38 17.02 4.45
C GLY A 11 -0.48 16.96 2.92
N THR A 12 -0.42 18.11 2.27
CA THR A 12 -0.57 18.25 0.81
C THR A 12 0.53 17.54 0.02
N ALA A 13 1.71 17.29 0.60
CA ALA A 13 2.77 16.51 -0.04
C ALA A 13 2.31 15.08 -0.40
N ALA A 14 1.31 14.55 0.30
CA ALA A 14 0.70 13.26 -0.02
C ALA A 14 0.10 13.22 -1.43
N PHE A 15 -0.35 14.35 -1.99
CA PHE A 15 -0.94 14.39 -3.33
C PHE A 15 0.04 13.96 -4.42
N LEU A 16 1.33 14.30 -4.27
CA LEU A 16 2.40 13.95 -5.20
C LEU A 16 2.89 12.51 -5.06
N THR A 17 2.45 11.81 -4.01
CA THR A 17 2.92 10.47 -3.71
C THR A 17 2.36 9.46 -4.72
N ARG A 18 3.23 8.59 -5.23
CA ARG A 18 2.85 7.49 -6.14
C ARG A 18 2.98 6.17 -5.39
N ALA A 19 1.85 5.53 -5.13
CA ALA A 19 1.76 4.18 -4.60
C ALA A 19 0.65 3.45 -5.35
N THR A 20 0.88 2.18 -5.69
CA THR A 20 -0.12 1.34 -6.36
C THR A 20 0.03 -0.10 -5.89
N GLY A 21 -0.95 -0.95 -6.21
CA GLY A 21 -0.91 -2.37 -5.91
C GLY A 21 -1.83 -3.14 -6.86
N GLY A 22 -1.52 -4.41 -7.06
CA GLY A 22 -2.26 -5.27 -7.97
C GLY A 22 -1.80 -6.72 -7.89
N ILE A 23 -2.35 -7.54 -8.77
CA ILE A 23 -2.05 -8.97 -8.84
C ILE A 23 -1.39 -9.26 -10.18
N VAL A 24 -0.31 -10.03 -10.17
CA VAL A 24 0.36 -10.54 -11.38
C VAL A 24 0.48 -12.05 -11.23
N GLY A 25 -0.30 -12.80 -12.02
CA GLY A 25 -0.43 -14.25 -11.85
C GLY A 25 -1.04 -14.59 -10.48
N ASP A 26 -0.33 -15.41 -9.71
CA ASP A 26 -0.69 -15.84 -8.35
C ASP A 26 -0.09 -14.95 -7.25
N LYS A 27 0.43 -13.77 -7.60
CA LYS A 27 1.19 -12.92 -6.67
C LYS A 27 0.55 -11.55 -6.50
N VAL A 28 0.46 -11.11 -5.26
CA VAL A 28 0.09 -9.74 -4.90
C VAL A 28 1.36 -8.88 -4.87
N ILE A 29 1.34 -7.75 -5.56
CA ILE A 29 2.47 -6.80 -5.66
C ILE A 29 2.01 -5.43 -5.19
N PHE A 30 2.80 -4.80 -4.33
CA PHE A 30 2.60 -3.41 -3.90
C PHE A 30 3.84 -2.57 -4.20
N LEU A 31 3.60 -1.39 -4.76
CA LEU A 31 4.60 -0.38 -5.08
C LEU A 31 4.42 0.78 -4.10
N LEU A 32 5.42 0.99 -3.24
CA LEU A 32 5.42 2.03 -2.21
C LEU A 32 6.52 3.07 -2.49
N PRO A 33 6.39 4.30 -1.98
CA PRO A 33 7.46 5.30 -2.02
C PRO A 33 8.66 4.86 -1.17
N GLY A 34 9.86 5.30 -1.55
CA GLY A 34 11.11 4.82 -0.93
C GLY A 34 11.43 5.34 0.47
N SER A 35 10.67 6.31 1.02
CA SER A 35 10.95 6.83 2.35
C SER A 35 10.53 5.82 3.44
N PRO A 36 11.29 5.67 4.54
CA PRO A 36 10.94 4.73 5.61
C PRO A 36 9.54 4.96 6.21
N ASN A 37 9.11 6.22 6.30
CA ASN A 37 7.78 6.55 6.81
C ASN A 37 6.69 6.08 5.85
N ALA A 38 6.84 6.31 4.54
CA ALA A 38 5.88 5.84 3.55
C ALA A 38 5.77 4.31 3.54
N VAL A 39 6.88 3.60 3.70
CA VAL A 39 6.88 2.14 3.83
C VAL A 39 6.13 1.70 5.09
N LYS A 40 6.35 2.33 6.24
CA LYS A 40 5.60 2.03 7.48
C LYS A 40 4.09 2.21 7.30
N THR A 41 3.66 3.32 6.73
CA THR A 41 2.23 3.59 6.44
C THR A 41 1.67 2.54 5.49
N GLY A 42 2.39 2.21 4.43
CA GLY A 42 2.00 1.19 3.46
C GLY A 42 1.88 -0.19 4.10
N MET A 43 2.85 -0.59 4.92
CA MET A 43 2.83 -1.88 5.60
C MET A 43 1.66 -2.01 6.57
N ARG A 44 1.32 -0.95 7.31
CA ARG A 44 0.13 -0.97 8.18
C ARG A 44 -1.15 -1.27 7.39
N ILE A 45 -1.30 -0.67 6.21
CA ILE A 45 -2.46 -0.88 5.34
C ILE A 45 -2.44 -2.29 4.74
N ILE A 46 -1.29 -2.72 4.21
CA ILE A 46 -1.14 -4.02 3.53
C ILE A 46 -1.39 -5.17 4.52
N LEU A 47 -0.78 -5.13 5.71
CA LEU A 47 -0.89 -6.21 6.69
C LEU A 47 -2.30 -6.42 7.22
N ALA A 48 -3.15 -5.38 7.21
CA ALA A 48 -4.54 -5.51 7.62
C ALA A 48 -5.33 -6.46 6.69
N GLU A 49 -4.99 -6.52 5.40
CA GLU A 49 -5.77 -7.23 4.38
C GLU A 49 -5.01 -8.35 3.65
N VAL A 50 -3.69 -8.48 3.87
CA VAL A 50 -2.85 -9.40 3.09
C VAL A 50 -3.31 -10.86 3.17
N SER A 51 -3.77 -11.31 4.34
CA SER A 51 -4.25 -12.69 4.51
C SER A 51 -5.48 -12.98 3.66
N HIS A 52 -6.40 -12.02 3.59
CA HIS A 52 -7.61 -12.13 2.76
C HIS A 52 -7.26 -12.06 1.27
N LEU A 53 -6.38 -11.15 0.86
CA LEU A 53 -5.90 -11.05 -0.52
C LEU A 53 -5.21 -12.34 -0.98
N LEU A 54 -4.38 -12.95 -0.14
CA LEU A 54 -3.70 -14.20 -0.47
C LEU A 54 -4.67 -15.38 -0.61
N HIS A 55 -5.78 -15.38 0.13
CA HIS A 55 -6.83 -16.39 -0.05
C HIS A 55 -7.51 -16.22 -1.41
N LEU A 56 -7.86 -14.99 -1.79
CA LEU A 56 -8.53 -14.69 -3.06
C LEU A 56 -7.68 -14.99 -4.29
N VAL A 57 -6.37 -14.76 -4.21
CA VAL A 57 -5.45 -14.94 -5.35
C VAL A 57 -5.05 -16.40 -5.58
N LYS A 58 -5.20 -17.27 -4.57
CA LYS A 58 -4.87 -18.69 -4.65
C LYS A 58 -6.06 -19.59 -5.02
N GLN A 59 -7.26 -19.01 -5.16
CA GLN A 59 -8.43 -19.70 -5.72
C GLN A 59 -8.33 -19.74 -7.25
#